data_AF-A0A3D5CG47-F1
#
_entry.id   AF-A0A3D5CG47-F1
#
_cell.length_a   1.000
_cell.length_b   1.000
_cell.length_c   1.000
_cell.angle_alpha   90.00
_cell.angle_beta   90.00
_cell.angle_gamma   90.00
#
_symmetry.space_group_name_H-M   'P 1'
#
loop_
_entity.id
_entity.type
_entity.pdbx_description
1 polymer ?
#
loop_
_entity_poly.entity_id
_entity_poly.type
_entity_poly.pdbx_seq_one_letter_code
_entity_poly.pdbx_strand_id
1 'polypeptide(L)'
;DVIMGLELAMEHCSEPGSKIIVPTPSYMPFLMVPPMRGREVIEMPLAIRDGRYEFDLDALQRAFDEGGNLLLLCNPYNPVGRVFARDELIGIAEVVDRNGGRVFSDEIWAPLVFSGATHIPYATVTPAAAEHTITAMSASKAWNLPGLKCAELVLTSDRDRETWERIGRFSGHGTSNLGAIANA
;
A
#
# COMPACT_ATOMS: atom_id res chain seq x y z
N ASP A 1 11.14 6.94 -4.45
CA ASP A 1 10.79 6.59 -3.05
C ASP A 1 9.36 6.06 -3.03
N VAL A 2 8.81 5.67 -1.86
CA VAL A 2 7.48 5.04 -1.78
C VAL A 2 6.36 5.94 -2.31
N ILE A 3 6.47 7.26 -2.12
CA ILE A 3 5.49 8.22 -2.62
C ILE A 3 5.45 8.22 -4.15
N MET A 4 6.60 8.23 -4.82
CA MET A 4 6.62 8.06 -6.28
C MET A 4 5.99 6.73 -6.72
N GLY A 5 6.22 5.65 -5.97
CA GLY A 5 5.57 4.36 -6.22
C GLY A 5 4.05 4.42 -6.10
N LEU A 6 3.54 5.11 -5.07
CA LEU A 6 2.11 5.36 -4.89
C LEU A 6 1.52 6.14 -6.07
N GLU A 7 2.18 7.23 -6.50
CA GLU A 7 1.73 8.03 -7.64
C GLU A 7 1.60 7.20 -8.92
N LEU A 8 2.60 6.36 -9.21
CA LEU A 8 2.58 5.48 -10.37
C LEU A 8 1.49 4.40 -10.27
N ALA A 9 1.28 3.82 -9.09
CA ALA A 9 0.24 2.82 -8.87
C ALA A 9 -1.17 3.43 -9.02
N MET A 10 -1.41 4.63 -8.48
CA MET A 10 -2.67 5.34 -8.69
C MET A 10 -2.92 5.63 -10.16
N GLU A 11 -1.91 6.14 -10.88
CA GLU A 11 -2.07 6.55 -12.28
C GLU A 11 -2.33 5.35 -13.21
N HIS A 12 -1.61 4.24 -13.01
CA HIS A 12 -1.56 3.17 -13.99
C HIS A 12 -2.28 1.88 -13.59
N CYS A 13 -2.55 1.69 -12.30
CA CYS A 13 -3.08 0.42 -11.80
C CYS A 13 -4.46 0.56 -11.16
N SER A 14 -4.90 1.78 -10.83
CA SER A 14 -6.26 2.08 -10.39
C SER A 14 -7.14 2.61 -11.53
N GLU A 15 -8.46 2.47 -11.41
CA GLU A 15 -9.41 2.99 -12.38
C GLU A 15 -9.28 4.53 -12.55
N PRO A 16 -9.29 5.08 -13.77
CA PRO A 16 -9.24 6.53 -13.96
C PRO A 16 -10.40 7.27 -13.26
N GLY A 17 -10.10 8.32 -12.50
CA GLY A 17 -11.08 9.11 -11.76
C GLY A 17 -11.65 8.45 -10.49
N SER A 18 -11.34 7.18 -10.22
CA SER A 18 -11.75 6.51 -8.99
C SER A 18 -11.16 7.16 -7.74
N LYS A 19 -11.84 6.96 -6.61
CA LYS A 19 -11.39 7.44 -5.31
C LYS A 19 -10.36 6.50 -4.69
N ILE A 20 -9.56 7.04 -3.80
CA ILE A 20 -8.52 6.32 -3.05
C ILE A 20 -8.98 6.13 -1.61
N ILE A 21 -9.01 4.88 -1.16
CA ILE A 21 -9.44 4.53 0.20
C ILE A 21 -8.21 4.62 1.11
N VAL A 22 -8.28 5.47 2.13
CA VAL A 22 -7.21 5.69 3.08
C VAL A 22 -7.70 5.38 4.48
N PRO A 23 -7.25 4.27 5.09
CA PRO A 23 -7.54 4.00 6.48
C PRO A 23 -6.94 5.10 7.36
N THR A 24 -7.66 5.57 8.38
CA THR A 24 -7.19 6.65 9.29
C THR A 24 -7.19 6.23 10.77
N PRO A 25 -6.32 6.81 11.62
CA PRO A 25 -5.34 7.87 11.33
C PRO A 25 -4.20 7.36 10.45
N SER A 26 -3.74 8.16 9.48
CA SER A 26 -2.77 7.72 8.47
C SER A 26 -1.51 8.58 8.44
N TYR A 27 -0.48 8.09 7.74
CA TYR A 27 0.66 8.90 7.35
C TYR A 27 0.19 10.05 6.44
N MET A 28 0.40 11.29 6.88
CA MET A 28 -0.15 12.51 6.23
C MET A 28 -0.06 12.54 4.69
N PRO A 29 1.07 12.16 4.06
CA PRO A 29 1.15 12.10 2.60
C PRO A 29 0.10 11.23 1.90
N PHE A 30 -0.44 10.19 2.53
CA PHE A 30 -1.52 9.38 1.94
C PHE A 30 -2.83 10.16 1.81
N LEU A 31 -3.03 11.19 2.63
CA LEU A 31 -4.19 12.09 2.54
C LEU A 31 -3.92 13.26 1.57
N MET A 32 -2.66 13.62 1.32
CA MET A 32 -2.29 14.78 0.51
C MET A 32 -1.98 14.47 -0.95
N VAL A 33 -1.27 13.37 -1.21
CA VAL A 33 -0.77 13.02 -2.54
C VAL A 33 -1.90 12.69 -3.52
N PRO A 34 -2.94 11.91 -3.15
CA PRO A 34 -4.02 11.64 -4.10
C PRO A 34 -4.76 12.91 -4.56
N PRO A 35 -5.18 13.85 -3.68
CA PRO A 35 -5.81 15.10 -4.13
C PRO A 35 -4.90 15.96 -5.00
N MET A 36 -3.59 16.00 -4.74
CA MET A 36 -2.60 16.68 -5.59
C MET A 36 -2.51 16.08 -7.00
N ARG A 37 -2.93 14.82 -7.17
CA ARG A 37 -3.02 14.11 -8.45
C ARG A 37 -4.46 14.01 -8.98
N GLY A 38 -5.37 14.84 -8.46
CA GLY A 38 -6.76 14.91 -8.92
C GLY A 38 -7.62 13.72 -8.50
N ARG A 39 -7.20 12.96 -7.47
CA ARG A 39 -7.97 11.85 -6.91
C ARG A 39 -8.63 12.27 -5.60
N GLU A 40 -9.93 12.01 -5.47
CA GLU A 40 -10.63 12.15 -4.19
C GLU A 40 -10.20 11.05 -3.21
N VAL A 41 -10.17 11.38 -1.92
CA VAL A 41 -9.84 10.44 -0.84
C VAL A 41 -11.09 10.09 -0.06
N ILE A 42 -11.33 8.80 0.12
CA ILE A 42 -12.27 8.29 1.12
C ILE A 42 -11.46 7.97 2.37
N GLU A 43 -11.58 8.83 3.38
CA GLU A 43 -11.03 8.54 4.70
C GLU A 43 -11.88 7.48 5.39
N MET A 44 -11.26 6.37 5.78
CA MET A 44 -11.92 5.24 6.43
C MET A 44 -11.33 5.04 7.84
N PRO A 45 -11.90 5.63 8.89
CA PRO A 45 -11.39 5.46 10.24
C PRO A 45 -11.31 3.98 10.65
N LEU A 46 -10.16 3.56 11.14
CA LEU A 46 -9.98 2.24 11.74
C LEU A 46 -10.81 2.16 13.04
N ALA A 47 -11.45 1.01 13.25
CA ALA A 47 -12.17 0.73 14.48
C ALA A 47 -11.18 0.52 15.63
N ILE A 48 -11.58 0.85 16.86
CA ILE A 48 -10.82 0.51 18.06
C ILE A 48 -11.57 -0.59 18.78
N ARG A 49 -11.00 -1.80 18.82
CA ARG A 49 -11.55 -2.96 19.55
C ARG A 49 -10.52 -3.43 20.57
N ASP A 50 -10.92 -3.52 21.82
CA ASP A 50 -10.04 -3.86 22.96
C ASP A 50 -8.73 -3.04 23.01
N GLY A 51 -8.84 -1.74 22.70
CA GLY A 51 -7.70 -0.81 22.69
C GLY A 51 -6.75 -0.96 21.50
N ARG A 52 -7.12 -1.75 20.47
CA ARG A 52 -6.32 -1.97 19.26
C ARG A 52 -7.05 -1.45 18.02
N TYR A 53 -6.29 -0.85 17.11
CA TYR A 53 -6.79 -0.33 15.84
C TYR A 53 -6.97 -1.43 14.80
N GLU A 54 -8.19 -1.75 14.42
CA GLU A 54 -8.54 -2.84 13.50
C GLU A 54 -9.29 -2.32 12.27
N PHE A 55 -9.19 -3.06 11.16
CA PHE A 55 -10.05 -2.79 10.03
C PHE A 55 -11.52 -3.08 10.37
N ASP A 56 -12.40 -2.18 9.96
CA ASP A 56 -13.83 -2.44 9.85
C ASP A 56 -14.11 -2.84 8.40
N LEU A 57 -14.35 -4.14 8.17
CA LEU A 57 -14.57 -4.69 6.83
C LEU A 57 -15.87 -4.16 6.21
N ASP A 58 -16.88 -3.81 7.02
CA ASP A 58 -18.10 -3.19 6.52
C ASP A 58 -17.83 -1.74 6.11
N ALA A 59 -16.98 -1.02 6.84
CA ALA A 59 -16.52 0.31 6.42
C ALA A 59 -15.71 0.27 5.13
N LEU A 60 -14.86 -0.76 4.98
CA LEU A 60 -14.11 -0.99 3.75
C LEU A 60 -15.05 -1.28 2.57
N GLN A 61 -16.08 -2.11 2.77
CA GLN A 61 -17.08 -2.36 1.74
C GLN A 61 -17.82 -1.07 1.35
N ARG A 62 -18.27 -0.26 2.32
CA ARG A 62 -18.90 1.04 2.04
C ARG A 62 -17.99 1.97 1.25
N ALA A 63 -16.69 1.98 1.55
CA ALA A 63 -15.72 2.79 0.82
C ALA A 63 -15.58 2.35 -0.66
N PHE A 64 -15.68 1.06 -0.96
CA PHE A 64 -15.79 0.58 -2.33
C PHE A 64 -17.13 1.00 -2.98
N ASP A 65 -18.24 0.88 -2.27
CA ASP A 65 -19.57 1.29 -2.76
C ASP A 65 -19.64 2.80 -3.08
N GLU A 66 -18.84 3.62 -2.39
CA GLU A 66 -18.70 5.07 -2.62
C GLU A 66 -17.80 5.45 -3.81
N GLY A 67 -17.30 4.47 -4.56
CA GLY A 67 -16.45 4.65 -5.74
C GLY A 67 -14.95 4.57 -5.47
N GLY A 68 -14.56 3.97 -4.34
CA GLY A 68 -13.18 3.60 -4.07
C GLY A 68 -12.71 2.48 -5.00
N ASN A 69 -11.45 2.54 -5.45
CA ASN A 69 -10.86 1.47 -6.27
C ASN A 69 -9.49 1.01 -5.74
N LEU A 70 -8.68 1.93 -5.21
CA LEU A 70 -7.38 1.60 -4.63
C LEU A 70 -7.40 1.81 -3.12
N LEU A 71 -7.12 0.74 -2.37
CA LEU A 71 -6.84 0.80 -0.93
C LEU A 71 -5.36 1.10 -0.70
N LEU A 72 -5.05 2.13 0.09
CA LEU A 72 -3.72 2.37 0.62
C LEU A 72 -3.54 1.62 1.94
N LEU A 73 -2.95 0.44 1.86
CA LEU A 73 -2.68 -0.40 3.02
C LEU A 73 -1.26 -0.12 3.53
N CYS A 74 -1.11 0.30 4.78
CA CYS A 74 0.20 0.39 5.44
C CYS A 74 0.38 -0.80 6.39
N ASN A 75 1.42 -1.61 6.20
CA ASN A 75 1.63 -2.80 7.03
C ASN A 75 3.14 -3.10 7.17
N PRO A 76 3.77 -2.89 8.34
CA PRO A 76 3.25 -2.34 9.59
C PRO A 76 2.69 -0.91 9.47
N TYR A 77 1.64 -0.63 10.23
CA TYR A 77 0.78 0.54 10.06
C TYR A 77 1.28 1.76 10.84
N ASN A 78 1.73 2.78 10.12
CA ASN A 78 2.01 4.12 10.63
C ASN A 78 0.70 4.95 10.69
N PRO A 79 0.33 5.59 11.82
CA PRO A 79 1.17 5.91 12.98
C PRO A 79 0.97 5.03 14.22
N VAL A 80 0.00 4.11 14.20
CA VAL A 80 -0.42 3.40 15.42
C VAL A 80 0.41 2.17 15.76
N GLY A 81 1.37 1.79 14.90
CA GLY A 81 2.32 0.70 15.15
C GLY A 81 1.72 -0.70 15.07
N ARG A 82 0.59 -0.86 14.36
CA ARG A 82 -0.04 -2.18 14.18
C ARG A 82 0.74 -3.03 13.19
N VAL A 83 0.93 -4.29 13.55
CA VAL A 83 1.28 -5.37 12.61
C VAL A 83 0.04 -6.25 12.54
N PHE A 84 -0.59 -6.33 11.36
CA PHE A 84 -1.85 -7.06 11.21
C PHE A 84 -1.62 -8.56 11.15
N ALA A 85 -2.51 -9.34 11.78
CA ALA A 85 -2.51 -10.78 11.71
C ALA A 85 -2.98 -11.27 10.33
N ARG A 86 -2.63 -12.52 10.00
CA ARG A 86 -3.00 -13.15 8.71
C ARG A 86 -4.51 -13.06 8.46
N ASP A 87 -5.33 -13.40 9.45
CA ASP A 87 -6.78 -13.46 9.28
C ASP A 87 -7.39 -12.07 9.07
N GLU A 88 -6.83 -11.02 9.69
CA GLU A 88 -7.22 -9.63 9.43
C GLU A 88 -6.92 -9.25 7.97
N LEU A 89 -5.74 -9.61 7.48
CA LEU A 89 -5.32 -9.35 6.09
C LEU A 89 -6.14 -10.16 5.07
N ILE A 90 -6.51 -11.41 5.39
CA ILE A 90 -7.40 -12.22 4.54
C ILE A 90 -8.77 -11.55 4.42
N GLY A 91 -9.35 -11.07 5.52
CA GLY A 91 -10.64 -10.37 5.47
C GLY A 91 -10.60 -9.12 4.60
N ILE A 92 -9.50 -8.36 4.62
CA ILE A 92 -9.28 -7.23 3.70
C ILE A 92 -9.24 -7.73 2.25
N ALA A 93 -8.45 -8.78 1.97
CA ALA A 93 -8.31 -9.32 0.62
C ALA A 93 -9.63 -9.80 0.02
N GLU A 94 -10.48 -10.46 0.80
CA GLU A 94 -11.81 -10.89 0.36
C GLU A 94 -12.73 -9.73 -0.01
N VAL A 95 -12.68 -8.62 0.74
CA VAL A 95 -13.46 -7.42 0.42
C VAL A 95 -12.93 -6.76 -0.84
N VAL A 96 -11.62 -6.57 -0.96
CA VAL A 96 -11.02 -5.92 -2.14
C VAL A 96 -11.30 -6.74 -3.40
N ASP A 97 -11.10 -8.06 -3.36
CA ASP A 97 -11.29 -8.96 -4.50
C ASP A 97 -12.74 -8.96 -5.04
N ARG A 98 -13.72 -9.09 -4.14
CA ARG A 98 -15.16 -9.01 -4.49
C ARG A 98 -15.53 -7.72 -5.24
N ASN A 99 -14.86 -6.61 -4.93
CA ASN A 99 -15.14 -5.31 -5.53
C ASN A 99 -14.28 -5.02 -6.77
N GLY A 100 -13.44 -5.97 -7.21
CA GLY A 100 -12.47 -5.74 -8.29
C GLY A 100 -11.45 -4.64 -7.95
N GLY A 101 -11.26 -4.37 -6.66
CA GLY A 101 -10.39 -3.33 -6.15
C GLY A 101 -8.91 -3.68 -6.26
N ARG A 102 -8.08 -2.70 -5.93
CA ARG A 102 -6.62 -2.76 -5.97
C ARG A 102 -6.05 -2.42 -4.61
N VAL A 103 -4.85 -2.89 -4.31
CA VAL A 103 -4.11 -2.52 -3.10
C VAL A 103 -2.74 -1.98 -3.45
N PHE A 104 -2.41 -0.81 -2.91
CA PHE A 104 -1.02 -0.38 -2.77
C PHE A 104 -0.59 -0.68 -1.32
N SER A 105 0.24 -1.71 -1.14
CA SER A 105 0.72 -2.15 0.17
C SER A 105 2.04 -1.45 0.49
N ASP A 106 2.02 -0.42 1.33
CA ASP A 106 3.23 0.19 1.88
C ASP A 106 3.76 -0.65 3.05
N GLU A 107 4.78 -1.44 2.76
CA GLU A 107 5.46 -2.34 3.71
C GLU A 107 6.86 -1.82 4.07
N ILE A 108 7.10 -0.51 3.97
CA ILE A 108 8.38 0.13 4.29
C ILE A 108 8.86 -0.12 5.74
N TRP A 109 7.94 -0.41 6.65
CA TRP A 109 8.23 -0.70 8.05
C TRP A 109 8.46 -2.19 8.33
N ALA A 110 8.34 -3.07 7.33
CA ALA A 110 8.40 -4.53 7.51
C ALA A 110 9.64 -5.04 8.29
N PRO A 111 10.85 -4.48 8.13
CA PRO A 111 12.00 -4.91 8.93
C PRO A 111 12.00 -4.39 10.39
N LEU A 112 11.08 -3.48 10.75
CA LEU A 112 10.97 -2.85 12.06
C LEU A 112 9.77 -3.42 12.85
N VAL A 113 9.80 -4.71 13.12
CA VAL A 113 8.76 -5.43 13.89
C VAL A 113 9.32 -5.84 15.24
N PHE A 114 8.60 -5.52 16.32
CA PHE A 114 8.98 -5.91 17.69
C PHE A 114 8.66 -7.38 17.99
N SER A 115 9.35 -7.92 19.00
CA SER A 115 9.09 -9.27 19.51
C SER A 115 7.63 -9.46 19.88
N GLY A 116 7.06 -10.60 19.47
CA GLY A 116 5.65 -10.94 19.69
C GLY A 116 4.74 -10.66 18.50
N ALA A 117 5.25 -10.02 17.44
CA ALA A 117 4.57 -9.87 16.16
C ALA A 117 5.43 -10.44 15.02
N THR A 118 4.79 -10.70 13.88
CA THR A 118 5.47 -11.13 12.65
C THR A 118 4.81 -10.40 11.50
N HIS A 119 5.59 -9.65 10.72
CA HIS A 119 5.08 -9.05 9.51
C HIS A 119 4.73 -10.13 8.48
N ILE A 120 3.55 -10.00 7.90
CA ILE A 120 3.07 -10.86 6.82
C ILE A 120 2.86 -9.97 5.61
N PRO A 121 3.63 -10.15 4.52
CA PRO A 121 3.41 -9.39 3.30
C PRO A 121 2.00 -9.65 2.77
N TYR A 122 1.25 -8.58 2.53
CA TYR A 122 -0.17 -8.69 2.18
C TYR A 122 -0.38 -9.55 0.93
N ALA A 123 0.45 -9.38 -0.09
CA ALA A 123 0.38 -10.17 -1.33
C ALA A 123 0.52 -11.69 -1.13
N THR A 124 0.95 -12.17 0.05
CA THR A 124 1.14 -13.60 0.35
C THR A 124 -0.03 -14.25 1.08
N VAL A 125 -1.09 -13.49 1.43
CA VAL A 125 -2.15 -14.04 2.29
C VAL A 125 -3.15 -14.91 1.53
N THR A 126 -3.43 -14.58 0.26
CA THR A 126 -4.28 -15.35 -0.66
C THR A 126 -3.80 -15.18 -2.11
N PRO A 127 -4.20 -16.06 -3.05
CA PRO A 127 -3.94 -15.84 -4.48
C PRO A 127 -4.56 -14.55 -5.02
N ALA A 128 -5.76 -14.19 -4.55
CA ALA A 128 -6.40 -12.91 -4.91
C ALA A 128 -5.57 -11.70 -4.43
N ALA A 129 -5.01 -11.78 -3.21
CA ALA A 129 -4.11 -10.77 -2.69
C ALA A 129 -2.87 -10.59 -3.60
N ALA A 130 -2.30 -11.69 -4.09
CA ALA A 130 -1.19 -11.63 -5.04
C ALA A 130 -1.60 -10.97 -6.39
N GLU A 131 -2.83 -11.17 -6.84
CA GLU A 131 -3.27 -10.66 -8.14
C GLU A 131 -3.55 -9.14 -8.14
N HIS A 132 -4.09 -8.60 -7.05
CA HIS A 132 -4.52 -7.20 -7.03
C HIS A 132 -3.57 -6.21 -6.32
N THR A 133 -2.41 -6.68 -5.84
CA THR A 133 -1.49 -5.88 -5.00
C THR A 133 -0.25 -5.41 -5.74
N ILE A 134 0.11 -4.15 -5.49
CA ILE A 134 1.46 -3.61 -5.72
C ILE A 134 2.07 -3.34 -4.35
N THR A 135 3.15 -4.04 -4.01
CA THR A 135 3.80 -3.89 -2.71
C THR A 135 4.98 -2.93 -2.85
N ALA A 136 5.08 -1.94 -1.96
CA ALA A 136 6.20 -1.03 -1.88
C ALA A 136 7.02 -1.31 -0.61
N MET A 137 8.34 -1.44 -0.79
CA MET A 137 9.28 -1.57 0.31
C MET A 137 10.43 -0.58 0.17
N SER A 138 11.16 -0.32 1.24
CA SER A 138 12.39 0.47 1.17
C SER A 138 13.27 0.26 2.41
N ALA A 139 14.58 0.22 2.19
CA ALA A 139 15.59 0.24 3.25
C ALA A 139 15.62 1.56 4.04
N SER A 140 14.94 2.61 3.56
CA SER A 140 15.02 3.95 4.12
C SER A 140 14.70 4.04 5.61
N LYS A 141 13.72 3.27 6.11
CA LYS A 141 13.32 3.32 7.53
C LYS A 141 14.17 2.42 8.40
N ALA A 142 14.31 1.16 8.02
CA ALA A 142 15.03 0.18 8.82
C ALA A 142 16.54 0.47 8.96
N TRP A 143 17.16 1.07 7.94
CA TRP A 143 18.59 1.41 7.96
C TRP A 143 18.87 2.91 8.07
N ASN A 144 17.84 3.73 8.30
CA ASN A 144 17.98 5.19 8.46
C ASN A 144 18.63 5.89 7.24
N LEU A 145 18.18 5.52 6.03
CA LEU A 145 18.68 6.05 4.75
C LEU A 145 17.63 6.83 3.92
N PRO A 146 16.70 7.61 4.51
CA PRO A 146 15.63 8.24 3.73
C PRO A 146 16.13 9.27 2.71
N GLY A 147 17.32 9.84 2.94
CA GLY A 147 17.97 10.76 2.00
C GLY A 147 18.41 10.11 0.68
N LEU A 148 18.49 8.77 0.62
CA LEU A 148 18.85 8.05 -0.61
C LEU A 148 17.67 7.87 -1.58
N LYS A 149 16.44 8.24 -1.19
CA LYS A 149 15.29 8.40 -2.09
C LYS A 149 14.95 7.19 -2.98
N CYS A 150 15.12 5.97 -2.48
CA CYS A 150 14.83 4.74 -3.22
C CYS A 150 13.74 3.90 -2.53
N ALA A 151 12.89 3.27 -3.33
CA ALA A 151 11.94 2.24 -2.91
C ALA A 151 11.91 1.16 -3.99
N GLU A 152 11.60 -0.06 -3.59
CA GLU A 152 11.36 -1.20 -4.47
C GLU A 152 9.86 -1.46 -4.56
N LEU A 153 9.38 -1.77 -5.77
CA LEU A 153 8.02 -2.21 -6.00
C LEU A 153 8.04 -3.68 -6.39
N VAL A 154 7.33 -4.50 -5.63
CA VAL A 154 7.14 -5.92 -5.88
C VAL A 154 5.79 -6.11 -6.55
N LEU A 155 5.83 -6.67 -7.75
CA LEU A 155 4.66 -6.93 -8.60
C LEU A 155 4.43 -8.44 -8.64
N THR A 156 3.29 -8.88 -8.14
CA THR A 156 2.95 -10.30 -8.01
C THR A 156 1.99 -10.81 -9.08
N SER A 157 1.38 -9.91 -9.87
CA SER A 157 0.54 -10.25 -11.02
C SER A 157 1.24 -9.97 -12.35
N ASP A 158 0.91 -10.77 -13.37
CA ASP A 158 1.39 -10.54 -14.73
C ASP A 158 0.82 -9.24 -15.31
N ARG A 159 -0.44 -8.90 -14.98
CA ARG A 159 -1.08 -7.63 -15.38
C ARG A 159 -0.28 -6.41 -14.93
N ASP A 160 0.15 -6.38 -13.68
CA ASP A 160 0.91 -5.24 -13.16
C ASP A 160 2.32 -5.22 -13.71
N ARG A 161 2.95 -6.38 -13.90
CA ARG A 161 4.26 -6.50 -14.56
C ARG A 161 4.21 -5.93 -15.98
N GLU A 162 3.24 -6.35 -16.80
CA GLU A 162 3.04 -5.83 -18.15
C GLU A 162 2.75 -4.33 -18.16
N THR A 163 1.98 -3.85 -17.18
CA THR A 163 1.74 -2.41 -17.01
C THR A 163 3.04 -1.67 -16.72
N TRP A 164 3.86 -2.17 -15.79
CA TRP A 164 5.13 -1.56 -15.42
C TRP A 164 6.15 -1.55 -16.57
N GLU A 165 6.19 -2.62 -17.35
CA GLU A 165 7.04 -2.71 -18.56
C GLU A 165 6.68 -1.63 -19.59
N ARG A 166 5.39 -1.27 -19.72
CA ARG A 166 4.92 -0.23 -20.64
C ARG A 166 5.20 1.20 -20.16
N ILE A 167 5.09 1.48 -18.86
CA ILE A 167 5.43 2.81 -18.31
C ILE A 167 6.94 3.08 -18.52
N GLY A 168 7.73 2.00 -18.63
CA GLY A 168 9.04 2.01 -19.27
C GLY A 168 10.20 2.33 -18.32
N ARG A 169 11.42 2.32 -18.89
CA ARG A 169 12.67 2.50 -18.13
C ARG A 169 12.73 3.81 -17.33
N PHE A 170 12.01 4.87 -17.75
CA PHE A 170 12.13 6.20 -17.16
C PHE A 170 11.51 6.35 -15.77
N SER A 171 10.50 5.55 -15.42
CA SER A 171 9.90 5.57 -14.08
C SER A 171 10.90 5.27 -12.96
N GLY A 172 11.96 4.50 -13.27
CA GLY A 172 13.05 4.21 -12.34
C GLY A 172 14.20 5.21 -12.34
N HIS A 173 14.30 6.13 -13.32
CA HIS A 173 15.47 7.02 -13.47
C HIS A 173 15.57 8.08 -12.35
N GLY A 174 14.49 8.35 -11.62
CA GLY A 174 14.52 9.21 -10.44
C GLY A 174 15.21 8.58 -9.22
N THR A 175 15.60 7.30 -9.31
CA THR A 175 16.19 6.55 -8.20
C THR A 175 17.69 6.87 -8.07
N SER A 176 18.14 7.15 -6.84
CA SER A 176 19.57 7.28 -6.57
C SER A 176 20.29 5.94 -6.78
N ASN A 177 21.44 5.94 -7.46
CA ASN A 177 22.29 4.74 -7.60
C ASN A 177 22.68 4.17 -6.24
N LEU A 178 23.05 5.03 -5.27
CA LEU A 178 23.34 4.59 -3.90
C LEU A 178 22.09 4.04 -3.21
N GLY A 179 20.94 4.63 -3.50
CA GLY A 179 19.65 4.12 -3.02
C GLY A 179 19.36 2.73 -3.58
N ALA A 180 19.55 2.50 -4.87
CA ALA A 180 19.36 1.20 -5.49
C ALA A 180 20.28 0.13 -4.89
N ILE A 181 21.57 0.43 -4.72
CA ILE A 181 22.53 -0.47 -4.05
C ILE A 181 22.09 -0.80 -2.62
N ALA A 182 21.58 0.19 -1.88
CA ALA A 182 21.14 -0.01 -0.49
C ALA A 182 19.84 -0.81 -0.35
N ASN A 183 19.07 -1.02 -1.43
CA ASN A 183 17.83 -1.80 -1.42
C ASN A 183 18.00 -3.17 -2.10
N ALA A 184 19.18 -3.48 -2.65
CA ALA A 184 19.46 -4.73 -3.37
C ALA A 184 19.81 -5.91 -2.45
#